data_AF-A0AAP4F997-F1
#
_entry.id   AF-A0AAP4F997-F1
#
_cell.length_a   1.000
_cell.length_b   1.000
_cell.length_c   1.000
_cell.angle_alpha   90.00
_cell.angle_beta   90.00
_cell.angle_gamma   90.00
#
_symmetry.space_group_name_H-M   'P 1'
#
loop_
_entity.id
_entity.type
_entity.pdbx_description
1 polymer ?
#
loop_
_entity_poly.entity_id
_entity_poly.type
_entity_poly.pdbx_seq_one_letter_code
_entity_poly.pdbx_strand_id
1 'polypeptide(L)' 'MPKKFDQDAKDRVVRLVEDRIVAENMSMQAACQAVAPKLGVSWHTARPWT' A
#
# COMPACT_ATOMS: atom_id res chain seq x y z
N MET A 1 -14.35 17.38 4.28
CA MET A 1 -13.64 17.36 2.99
C MET A 1 -13.17 15.93 2.72
N PRO A 2 -13.33 15.36 1.52
CA PRO A 2 -12.69 14.09 1.20
C PRO A 2 -11.18 14.30 1.28
N LYS A 3 -10.50 13.56 2.16
CA LYS A 3 -9.03 13.53 2.20
C LYS A 3 -8.56 12.88 0.89
N LYS A 4 -8.21 13.70 -0.10
CA LYS A 4 -7.50 13.22 -1.29
C LYS A 4 -6.08 12.91 -0.85
N PHE A 5 -5.68 11.65 -0.96
CA PHE A 5 -4.27 11.29 -0.89
C PHE A 5 -3.59 11.80 -2.15
N ASP A 6 -2.43 12.43 -1.98
CA ASP A 6 -1.56 12.81 -3.08
C ASP A 6 -1.24 11.59 -3.95
N GLN A 7 -1.18 11.78 -5.27
CA GLN A 7 -0.89 10.69 -6.21
C GLN A 7 0.48 10.06 -5.88
N ASP A 8 1.47 10.87 -5.51
CA ASP A 8 2.76 10.40 -5.01
C ASP A 8 2.65 9.49 -3.78
N ALA A 9 1.70 9.75 -2.88
CA ALA A 9 1.48 8.89 -1.72
C ALA A 9 0.90 7.54 -2.14
N LYS A 10 0.00 7.51 -3.12
CA LYS A 10 -0.53 6.26 -3.69
C LYS A 10 0.56 5.48 -4.41
N ASP A 11 1.31 6.13 -5.30
CA ASP A 11 2.36 5.47 -6.09
C ASP A 11 3.46 4.88 -5.20
N ARG A 12 3.81 5.56 -4.10
CA ARG A 12 4.72 5.01 -3.08
C ARG A 12 4.16 3.75 -2.40
N VAL A 13 2.87 3.73 -2.08
CA VAL A 13 2.23 2.56 -1.47
C VAL A 13 2.23 1.39 -2.45
N VAL A 14 1.79 1.61 -3.70
CA VAL A 14 1.71 0.55 -4.73
C VAL A 14 3.07 -0.08 -4.96
N ARG A 15 4.09 0.73 -5.23
CA ARG A 15 5.44 0.22 -5.50
C ARG A 15 6.01 -0.59 -4.34
N LEU A 16 5.81 -0.14 -3.09
CA LEU A 16 6.31 -0.86 -1.93
C LEU A 16 5.54 -2.15 -1.64
N VAL A 17 4.23 -2.21 -1.96
CA VAL A 17 3.44 -3.43 -1.85
C VAL A 17 3.91 -4.45 -2.89
N GLU A 18 4.07 -4.04 -4.15
CA GLU A 18 4.59 -4.89 -5.23
C GLU A 18 5.99 -5.41 -4.94
N ASP A 19 6.91 -4.54 -4.52
CA ASP A 19 8.28 -4.91 -4.12
C ASP A 19 8.26 -5.98 -3.02
N ARG A 20 7.34 -5.86 -2.06
CA ARG A 20 7.22 -6.79 -0.94
C ARG A 20 6.59 -8.13 -1.33
N ILE A 21 5.63 -8.12 -2.26
CA ILE A 21 5.06 -9.34 -2.84
C ILE A 21 6.17 -10.14 -3.53
N VAL A 22 6.97 -9.47 -4.37
CA VAL A 22 8.06 -10.10 -5.12
C VAL A 22 9.18 -10.56 -4.21
N ALA A 23 9.62 -9.73 -3.26
CA ALA A 23 10.76 -10.04 -2.40
C ALA A 23 10.49 -11.14 -1.38
N GLU A 24 9.26 -11.23 -0.87
CA GLU A 24 8.92 -12.14 0.24
C GLU A 24 7.92 -13.23 -0.18
N ASN A 25 7.60 -13.31 -1.47
CA ASN A 25 6.58 -14.20 -2.02
C ASN A 25 5.26 -14.12 -1.22
N MET A 26 4.89 -12.92 -0.79
CA MET A 26 3.75 -12.66 0.08
C MET A 26 2.46 -12.45 -0.73
N SER A 27 1.32 -12.72 -0.09
CA SER A 27 0.04 -12.33 -0.66
C SER A 27 -0.12 -10.81 -0.67
N MET A 28 -0.90 -10.30 -1.62
CA MET A 28 -1.22 -8.87 -1.72
C MET A 28 -1.82 -8.31 -0.42
N GLN A 29 -2.65 -9.08 0.27
CA GLN A 29 -3.25 -8.66 1.54
C GLN A 29 -2.20 -8.55 2.64
N ALA A 30 -1.29 -9.53 2.77
CA ALA A 30 -0.22 -9.50 3.75
C ALA A 30 0.75 -8.33 3.48
N ALA A 31 1.10 -8.10 2.22
CA ALA A 31 1.92 -6.98 1.81
C ALA A 31 1.25 -5.61 2.10
N CYS A 32 -0.04 -5.45 1.77
CA CYS A 32 -0.81 -4.25 2.11
C CYS A 32 -0.85 -3.98 3.62
N GLN A 33 -1.10 -5.01 4.43
CA GLN A 33 -1.12 -4.90 5.89
C GLN A 33 0.25 -4.52 6.48
N ALA A 34 1.34 -5.00 5.88
CA ALA A 34 2.69 -4.69 6.32
C ALA A 34 3.17 -3.29 5.92
N VAL A 35 2.75 -2.80 4.74
CA VAL A 35 3.22 -1.53 4.16
C VAL A 35 2.35 -0.34 4.56
N ALA A 36 1.03 -0.47 4.52
CA ALA A 36 0.11 0.67 4.67
C ALA A 36 0.28 1.41 6.01
N PRO A 37 0.38 0.75 7.18
CA PRO A 37 0.58 1.44 8.46
C PRO A 37 1.88 2.24 8.52
N LYS A 38 2.95 1.79 7.84
CA LYS A 38 4.25 2.49 7.79
C LYS A 38 4.18 3.81 7.03
N LEU A 39 3.17 3.96 6.17
CA LEU A 39 2.95 5.14 5.34
C LEU A 39 1.76 5.99 5.84
N GLY A 40 1.23 5.68 7.03
CA GLY A 40 0.10 6.41 7.61
C GLY A 40 -1.22 6.20 6.88
N VAL A 41 -1.35 5.09 6.13
CA VAL A 41 -2.56 4.73 5.37
C VAL A 41 -3.15 3.45 5.94
N SER A 42 -4.49 3.33 5.95
CA SER A 42 -5.14 2.06 6.29
C SER A 42 -4.93 1.04 5.18
N TRP A 43 -4.69 -0.22 5.52
CA TRP A 43 -4.58 -1.30 4.52
C TRP A 43 -5.86 -1.45 3.68
N HIS A 44 -7.03 -1.11 4.25
CA HIS A 44 -8.30 -1.07 3.49
C HIS A 44 -8.30 0.01 2.41
N THR A 45 -7.54 1.09 2.59
CA THR A 45 -7.38 2.18 1.64
C THR A 45 -6.29 1.89 0.62
N ALA A 46 -5.23 1.18 1.02
CA ALA A 46 -4.13 0.76 0.14
C ALA A 46 -4.52 -0.39 -0.80
N ARG A 47 -5.33 -1.35 -0.35
CA ARG A 47 -5.76 -2.53 -1.13
C ARG A 47 -6.35 -2.20 -2.50
N PRO A 48 -7.24 -1.21 -2.68
CA PRO A 48 -7.76 -0.87 -4.01
C PRO A 48 -6.78 -0.09 -4.90
N TRP A 49 -5.60 0.29 -4.41
CA TRP A 49 -4.57 0.94 -5.21
C TRP A 49 -3.58 -0.06 -5.83
N THR A 50 -3.46 -1.24 -5.22
CA THR A 50 -2.61 -2.34 -5.68
C THR A 50 -3.42 -3.27 -6.56
#